data_AF-A0A422MV92-F1
#
_entry.id   AF-A0A422MV92-F1
#
_cell.length_a   1.000
_cell.length_b   1.000
_cell.length_c   1.000
_cell.angle_alpha   90.00
_cell.angle_beta   90.00
_cell.angle_gamma   90.00
#
_symmetry.space_group_name_H-M   'P 1'
#
loop_
_entity.id
_entity.type
_entity.pdbx_description
1 polymer ?
#
loop_
_entity_poly.entity_id
_entity_poly.type
_entity_poly.pdbx_seq_one_letter_code
_entity_poly.pdbx_strand_id
1 'polypeptide(L)'
;MELILDAFDASASTLRAQYERLRQLKEEGEDRDVKMDAFRALHDSFLSHTEKMTRELDALQSDEEREADDIEEEVAELEAELLMLTEMAEGRDAGGRALPPPAYASVEVYTAFAMHLGDFVARLTTLRDALRGLLSHPHPLEAGGSSLITWCGVMNRNAWAEKECELDSAWRDLEGKAGALGATSQDAFMSGARGLLDEVLALGKRAVGLVVNLQRSQERREKAVSQMEGHQRRLVVWCRQQQVNLDVLRDPCHIKEFCTSLLEHYKTMSTNYRVLLESAEPVLESEAVQERLLEANETWVHLQVNALERLRHTLFEVYAETLLEENVEEHRSFGSQVGPFLEELHNSLVATRDTASPLHERCAQLIEECLSLQKLLPEHDELCKNLLGFGDRVRMMREAYACFRAAALSRVTYLSSSAEVLAEAARRKEEFEGCVEELKMWTDNKARTDTWRDVREKVRDIRALLEREHQFIDQDRKKEE
;
A
#
# COMPACT_ATOMS: atom_id res chain seq x y z
N MET A 1 -20.39 -12.61 -29.70
CA MET A 1 -19.87 -12.76 -31.08
C MET A 1 -19.34 -11.43 -31.65
N GLU A 2 -20.09 -10.32 -31.64
CA GLU A 2 -19.62 -9.01 -32.15
C GLU A 2 -18.34 -8.50 -31.47
N LEU A 3 -18.25 -8.64 -30.14
CA LEU A 3 -17.04 -8.25 -29.38
C LEU A 3 -15.76 -8.99 -29.79
N ILE A 4 -15.87 -10.26 -30.21
CA ILE A 4 -14.73 -11.04 -30.71
C ILE A 4 -14.30 -10.55 -32.08
N LEU A 5 -15.26 -10.21 -32.95
CA LEU A 5 -14.96 -9.67 -34.27
C LEU A 5 -14.25 -8.32 -34.15
N ASP A 6 -14.68 -7.47 -33.23
CA ASP A 6 -14.01 -6.20 -32.93
C ASP A 6 -12.59 -6.41 -32.35
N ALA A 7 -12.43 -7.37 -31.43
CA ALA A 7 -11.13 -7.71 -30.85
C ALA A 7 -10.16 -8.31 -31.89
N PHE A 8 -10.70 -9.13 -32.81
CA PHE A 8 -9.97 -9.70 -33.93
C PHE A 8 -9.53 -8.62 -34.91
N ASP A 9 -10.43 -7.73 -35.33
CA ASP A 9 -10.12 -6.67 -36.29
C ASP A 9 -9.09 -5.67 -35.72
N ALA A 10 -9.22 -5.31 -34.44
CA ALA A 10 -8.26 -4.44 -33.76
C ALA A 10 -6.86 -5.05 -33.68
N SER A 11 -6.76 -6.34 -33.36
CA SER A 11 -5.46 -7.03 -33.26
C SER A 11 -4.87 -7.39 -34.62
N ALA A 12 -5.70 -7.77 -35.59
CA ALA A 12 -5.30 -8.03 -36.98
C ALA A 12 -4.82 -6.76 -37.70
N SER A 13 -5.41 -5.60 -37.41
CA SER A 13 -4.95 -4.32 -37.97
C SER A 13 -3.54 -3.95 -37.47
N THR A 14 -3.25 -4.23 -36.20
CA THR A 14 -1.92 -4.03 -35.60
C THR A 14 -0.89 -4.97 -36.23
N LEU A 15 -1.23 -6.25 -36.41
CA LEU A 15 -0.39 -7.23 -37.09
C LEU A 15 -0.11 -6.84 -38.55
N ARG A 16 -1.14 -6.38 -39.27
CA ARG A 16 -1.02 -5.91 -40.66
C ARG A 16 -0.10 -4.68 -40.76
N ALA A 17 -0.22 -3.73 -39.84
CA ALA A 17 0.66 -2.55 -39.80
C ALA A 17 2.14 -2.92 -39.59
N GLN A 18 2.43 -3.86 -38.68
CA GLN A 18 3.81 -4.34 -38.46
C GLN A 18 4.35 -5.14 -39.66
N TYR A 19 3.49 -5.93 -40.30
CA TYR A 19 3.85 -6.65 -41.52
C TYR A 19 4.16 -5.71 -42.70
N GLU A 20 3.37 -4.65 -42.89
CA GLU A 20 3.62 -3.64 -43.92
C GLU A 20 4.89 -2.84 -43.64
N ARG A 21 5.16 -2.49 -42.37
CA ARG A 21 6.42 -1.87 -41.96
C ARG A 21 7.63 -2.75 -42.29
N LEU A 22 7.52 -4.05 -42.05
CA LEU A 22 8.56 -5.02 -42.37
C LEU A 22 8.74 -5.24 -43.88
N ARG A 23 7.66 -5.10 -44.66
CA ARG A 23 7.69 -5.16 -46.12
C ARG A 23 8.41 -3.95 -46.72
N GLN A 24 8.18 -2.74 -46.18
CA GLN A 24 8.85 -1.52 -46.61
C GLN A 24 10.36 -1.54 -46.30
N LEU A 25 10.75 -2.14 -45.16
CA LEU A 25 12.15 -2.37 -44.76
C LEU A 25 12.95 -3.30 -45.69
N LYS A 26 12.29 -4.03 -46.60
CA LYS A 26 12.95 -4.94 -47.56
C LYS A 26 13.47 -4.23 -48.81
N GLU A 27 13.02 -3.00 -49.09
CA GLU A 27 13.36 -2.27 -50.32
C GLU A 27 14.57 -1.34 -50.18
N GLU A 28 15.03 -1.05 -48.96
CA GLU A 28 16.17 -0.17 -48.70
C GLU A 28 17.31 -0.91 -47.95
N GLY A 29 18.55 -0.55 -48.28
CA GLY A 29 19.80 -1.20 -47.84
C GLY A 29 20.13 -0.99 -46.36
N GLU A 30 19.18 -1.24 -45.47
CA GLU A 30 19.31 -1.03 -44.03
C GLU A 30 19.86 -2.24 -43.26
N ASP A 31 20.45 -1.89 -42.11
CA ASP A 31 21.21 -2.68 -41.15
C ASP A 31 20.49 -3.97 -40.71
N ARG A 32 21.26 -5.05 -40.55
CA ARG A 32 20.76 -6.39 -40.24
C ARG A 32 20.03 -6.42 -38.89
N ASP A 33 20.47 -5.60 -37.95
CA ASP A 33 19.92 -5.55 -36.59
C ASP A 33 18.53 -4.91 -36.57
N VAL A 34 18.30 -3.86 -37.37
CA VAL A 34 16.98 -3.22 -37.52
C VAL A 34 15.95 -4.20 -38.10
N LYS A 35 16.37 -5.04 -39.06
CA LYS A 35 15.50 -6.09 -39.62
C LYS A 35 15.17 -7.16 -38.59
N MET A 36 16.15 -7.59 -37.79
CA MET A 36 15.94 -8.57 -36.72
C MET A 36 14.97 -8.05 -35.66
N ASP A 37 15.08 -6.78 -35.27
CA ASP A 37 14.16 -6.18 -34.29
C ASP A 37 12.75 -5.99 -34.85
N ALA A 38 12.62 -5.66 -36.14
CA ALA A 38 11.32 -5.64 -36.82
C ALA A 38 10.66 -7.04 -36.89
N PHE A 39 11.45 -8.09 -37.15
CA PHE A 39 10.95 -9.47 -37.12
C PHE A 39 10.52 -9.91 -35.72
N ARG A 40 11.25 -9.50 -34.67
CA ARG A 40 10.84 -9.74 -33.28
C ARG A 40 9.54 -9.02 -32.94
N ALA A 41 9.41 -7.74 -33.28
CA ALA A 41 8.19 -6.99 -33.05
C ALA A 41 6.97 -7.59 -33.77
N LEU A 42 7.15 -8.10 -34.99
CA LEU A 42 6.10 -8.82 -35.73
C LEU A 42 5.73 -10.15 -35.05
N HIS A 43 6.73 -10.92 -34.62
CA HIS A 43 6.53 -12.17 -33.90
C HIS A 43 5.79 -11.95 -32.58
N ASP A 44 6.17 -10.96 -31.80
CA ASP A 44 5.54 -10.63 -30.52
C ASP A 44 4.10 -10.14 -30.73
N SER A 45 3.86 -9.38 -31.81
CA SER A 45 2.49 -8.98 -32.21
C SER A 45 1.64 -10.18 -32.62
N PHE A 46 2.24 -11.19 -33.28
CA PHE A 46 1.54 -12.43 -33.64
C PHE A 46 1.18 -13.26 -32.41
N LEU A 47 2.12 -13.43 -31.48
CA LEU A 47 1.88 -14.12 -30.21
C LEU A 47 0.78 -13.43 -29.40
N SER A 48 0.86 -12.10 -29.28
CA SER A 48 -0.15 -11.28 -28.60
C SER A 48 -1.53 -11.43 -29.23
N HIS A 49 -1.62 -11.44 -30.57
CA HIS A 49 -2.89 -11.69 -31.29
C HIS A 49 -3.43 -13.09 -30.98
N THR A 50 -2.60 -14.13 -31.07
CA THR A 50 -3.04 -15.51 -30.79
C THR A 50 -3.50 -15.69 -29.35
N GLU A 51 -2.73 -15.18 -28.37
CA GLU A 51 -3.11 -15.27 -26.96
C GLU A 51 -4.41 -14.52 -26.66
N LYS A 52 -4.58 -13.32 -27.26
CA LYS A 52 -5.80 -12.55 -27.10
C LYS A 52 -7.00 -13.32 -27.68
N MET A 53 -6.88 -13.87 -28.88
CA MET A 53 -7.97 -14.64 -29.50
C MET A 53 -8.29 -15.92 -28.73
N THR A 54 -7.28 -16.64 -28.21
CA THR A 54 -7.49 -17.81 -27.37
C THR A 54 -8.24 -17.45 -26.09
N ARG A 55 -7.87 -16.37 -25.39
CA ARG A 55 -8.57 -15.93 -24.18
C ARG A 55 -10.03 -15.56 -24.44
N GLU A 56 -10.31 -14.86 -25.55
CA GLU A 56 -11.69 -14.48 -25.91
C GLU A 56 -12.53 -15.70 -26.32
N LEU A 57 -11.91 -16.69 -26.99
CA LEU A 57 -12.55 -17.98 -27.32
C LEU A 57 -12.83 -18.83 -26.09
N ASP A 58 -11.87 -18.93 -25.16
CA ASP A 58 -12.02 -19.65 -23.90
C ASP A 58 -13.10 -19.00 -23.02
N ALA A 59 -13.17 -17.66 -23.03
CA ALA A 59 -14.23 -16.92 -22.32
C ALA A 59 -15.61 -17.24 -22.90
N LEU A 60 -15.78 -17.24 -24.22
CA LEU A 60 -17.04 -17.63 -24.84
C LEU A 60 -17.39 -19.10 -24.59
N GLN A 61 -16.43 -20.02 -24.65
CA GLN A 61 -16.70 -21.42 -24.31
C GLN A 61 -17.20 -21.54 -22.87
N SER A 62 -16.60 -20.80 -21.93
CA SER A 62 -17.05 -20.80 -20.53
C SER A 62 -18.42 -20.14 -20.32
N ASP A 63 -18.79 -19.17 -21.17
CA ASP A 63 -20.08 -18.50 -21.11
C ASP A 63 -21.19 -19.36 -21.74
N GLU A 64 -20.91 -20.04 -22.87
CA GLU A 64 -21.82 -21.00 -23.51
C GLU A 64 -22.00 -22.27 -22.65
N GLU A 65 -20.95 -22.77 -22.01
CA GLU A 65 -21.05 -23.87 -21.02
C GLU A 65 -21.91 -23.45 -19.83
N ARG A 66 -21.76 -22.21 -19.34
CA ARG A 66 -22.58 -21.68 -18.25
C ARG A 66 -24.04 -21.50 -18.66
N GLU A 67 -24.31 -21.00 -19.87
CA GLU A 67 -25.67 -20.89 -20.40
C GLU A 67 -26.31 -22.27 -20.62
N ALA A 68 -25.53 -23.28 -21.04
CA ALA A 68 -26.01 -24.65 -21.13
C ALA A 68 -26.36 -25.25 -19.76
N ASP A 69 -25.52 -25.03 -18.75
CA ASP A 69 -25.77 -25.45 -17.37
C ASP A 69 -27.02 -24.74 -16.80
N ASP A 70 -27.16 -23.43 -17.04
CA ASP A 70 -28.33 -22.64 -16.62
C ASP A 70 -29.63 -23.14 -17.29
N ILE A 71 -29.59 -23.51 -18.57
CA ILE A 71 -30.73 -24.09 -19.30
C ILE A 71 -31.05 -25.50 -18.78
N GLU A 72 -30.05 -26.33 -18.47
CA GLU A 72 -30.27 -27.65 -17.88
C GLU A 72 -30.90 -27.54 -16.48
N GLU A 73 -30.50 -26.56 -15.68
CA GLU A 73 -31.12 -26.24 -14.39
C GLU A 73 -32.58 -25.77 -14.58
N GLU A 74 -32.84 -24.86 -15.52
CA GLU A 74 -34.20 -24.40 -15.83
C GLU A 74 -35.11 -25.54 -16.32
N VAL A 75 -34.59 -26.46 -17.15
CA VAL A 75 -35.33 -27.65 -17.60
C VAL A 75 -35.62 -28.59 -16.43
N ALA A 76 -34.66 -28.82 -15.53
CA ALA A 76 -34.88 -29.65 -14.35
C ALA A 76 -35.91 -29.03 -13.38
N GLU A 77 -35.89 -27.71 -13.22
CA GLU A 77 -36.90 -26.97 -12.44
C GLU A 77 -38.30 -27.08 -13.08
N LEU A 78 -38.40 -26.89 -14.40
CA LEU A 78 -39.66 -27.02 -15.14
C LEU A 78 -40.21 -28.45 -15.12
N GLU A 79 -39.34 -29.46 -15.19
CA GLU A 79 -39.74 -30.87 -15.04
C GLU A 79 -40.24 -31.17 -13.61
N ALA A 80 -39.60 -30.60 -12.59
CA ALA A 80 -40.04 -30.72 -11.20
C ALA A 80 -41.38 -29.99 -10.96
N GLU A 81 -41.57 -28.81 -11.56
CA GLU A 81 -42.83 -28.07 -11.49
C GLU A 81 -43.95 -28.82 -12.23
N LEU A 82 -43.67 -29.38 -13.40
CA LEU A 82 -44.63 -30.19 -14.16
C LEU A 82 -45.03 -31.46 -13.39
N LEU A 83 -44.07 -32.10 -12.71
CA LEU A 83 -44.36 -33.23 -11.81
C LEU A 83 -45.27 -32.79 -10.65
N MET A 84 -44.96 -31.68 -9.98
CA MET A 84 -45.79 -31.12 -8.90
C MET A 84 -47.21 -30.80 -9.38
N LEU A 85 -47.35 -30.13 -10.53
CA LEU A 85 -48.65 -29.78 -11.09
C LEU A 85 -49.47 -31.02 -11.48
N THR A 86 -48.80 -32.08 -11.95
CA THR A 86 -49.44 -33.37 -12.25
C THR A 86 -49.91 -34.07 -10.97
N GLU A 87 -49.09 -34.08 -9.91
CA GLU A 87 -49.46 -34.64 -8.60
C GLU A 87 -50.58 -33.84 -7.92
N MET A 88 -50.58 -32.51 -8.06
CA MET A 88 -51.67 -31.64 -7.60
C MET A 88 -52.96 -31.86 -8.39
N ALA A 89 -52.88 -32.07 -9.71
CA ALA A 89 -54.04 -32.40 -10.55
C ALA A 89 -54.65 -33.76 -10.17
N GLU A 90 -53.83 -34.69 -9.67
CA GLU A 90 -54.27 -35.97 -9.09
C GLU A 90 -54.72 -35.88 -7.62
N GLY A 91 -54.69 -34.68 -7.01
CA GLY A 91 -55.13 -34.45 -5.63
C GLY A 91 -54.18 -34.97 -4.56
N ARG A 92 -52.87 -34.91 -4.79
CA ARG A 92 -51.82 -35.30 -3.83
C ARG A 92 -50.98 -34.10 -3.40
N ASP A 93 -50.41 -34.15 -2.19
CA ASP A 93 -49.48 -33.13 -1.68
C ASP A 93 -48.03 -33.39 -2.14
N ALA A 94 -47.13 -32.43 -1.86
CA ALA A 94 -45.69 -32.51 -2.19
C ALA A 94 -44.93 -33.68 -1.54
N GLY A 95 -45.59 -34.49 -0.69
CA GLY A 95 -45.07 -35.72 -0.10
C GLY A 95 -45.68 -37.00 -0.69
N GLY A 96 -46.43 -36.89 -1.80
CA GLY A 96 -47.11 -38.01 -2.47
C GLY A 96 -48.33 -38.54 -1.72
N ARG A 97 -48.84 -37.84 -0.70
CA ARG A 97 -49.98 -38.28 0.10
C ARG A 97 -51.27 -37.74 -0.52
N ALA A 98 -52.28 -38.60 -0.62
CA ALA A 98 -53.61 -38.17 -1.05
C ALA A 98 -54.14 -37.10 -0.08
N LEU A 99 -54.44 -35.92 -0.62
CA LEU A 99 -55.03 -34.84 0.14
C LEU A 99 -56.43 -35.27 0.61
N PRO A 100 -56.83 -34.94 1.85
CA PRO A 100 -58.14 -35.30 2.36
C PRO A 100 -59.23 -34.69 1.46
N PRO A 101 -60.29 -35.45 1.13
CA PRO A 101 -61.37 -34.95 0.31
C PRO A 101 -62.02 -33.75 1.04
N PRO A 102 -62.31 -32.65 0.32
CA PRO A 102 -62.72 -31.40 0.94
C PRO A 102 -64.03 -31.60 1.70
N ALA A 103 -63.95 -31.51 3.03
CA ALA A 103 -65.10 -31.31 3.87
C ALA A 103 -65.54 -29.85 3.70
N TYR A 104 -66.51 -29.62 2.82
CA TYR A 104 -67.38 -28.43 2.78
C TYR A 104 -66.71 -27.04 2.64
N ALA A 105 -65.59 -26.94 1.92
CA ALA A 105 -65.09 -25.67 1.35
C ALA A 105 -64.94 -25.81 -0.17
N SER A 106 -65.25 -24.77 -0.96
CA SER A 106 -65.15 -24.86 -2.42
C SER A 106 -63.70 -25.11 -2.84
N VAL A 107 -63.51 -26.01 -3.82
CA VAL A 107 -62.20 -26.40 -4.37
C VAL A 107 -61.36 -25.18 -4.74
N GLU A 108 -62.01 -24.11 -5.20
CA GLU A 108 -61.40 -22.81 -5.55
C GLU A 108 -60.69 -22.10 -4.37
N VAL A 109 -61.19 -22.22 -3.14
CA VAL A 109 -60.57 -21.58 -1.97
C VAL A 109 -59.33 -22.35 -1.53
N TYR A 110 -59.36 -23.68 -1.67
CA TYR A 110 -58.21 -24.54 -1.36
C TYR A 110 -57.08 -24.34 -2.37
N THR A 111 -57.39 -24.31 -3.68
CA THR A 111 -56.37 -24.07 -4.72
C THR A 111 -55.73 -22.69 -4.59
N ALA A 112 -56.52 -21.66 -4.29
CA ALA A 112 -56.00 -20.32 -4.03
C ALA A 112 -55.07 -20.27 -2.81
N PHE A 113 -55.39 -21.00 -1.73
CA PHE A 113 -54.53 -21.11 -0.56
C PHE A 113 -53.22 -21.85 -0.88
N ALA A 114 -53.31 -23.01 -1.55
CA ALA A 114 -52.14 -23.81 -1.91
C ALA A 114 -51.16 -23.03 -2.81
N MET A 115 -51.66 -22.27 -3.79
CA MET A 115 -50.83 -21.38 -4.61
C MET A 115 -50.14 -20.29 -3.77
N HIS A 116 -50.87 -19.60 -2.89
CA HIS A 116 -50.27 -18.57 -2.03
C HIS A 116 -49.21 -19.14 -1.08
N LEU A 117 -49.43 -20.36 -0.55
CA LEU A 117 -48.45 -21.06 0.27
C LEU A 117 -47.19 -21.41 -0.54
N GLY A 118 -47.37 -21.93 -1.76
CA GLY A 118 -46.28 -22.21 -2.71
C GLY A 118 -45.44 -20.96 -3.00
N ASP A 119 -46.09 -19.87 -3.40
CA ASP A 119 -45.43 -18.59 -3.70
C ASP A 119 -44.66 -18.04 -2.48
N PHE A 120 -45.25 -18.14 -1.29
CA PHE A 120 -44.61 -17.68 -0.06
C PHE A 120 -43.38 -18.53 0.29
N VAL A 121 -43.48 -19.85 0.17
CA VAL A 121 -42.35 -20.76 0.42
C VAL A 121 -41.24 -20.57 -0.62
N ALA A 122 -41.58 -20.42 -1.90
CA ALA A 122 -40.63 -20.13 -2.97
C ALA A 122 -39.88 -18.82 -2.67
N ARG A 123 -40.62 -17.75 -2.36
CA ARG A 123 -40.04 -16.44 -1.99
C ARG A 123 -39.10 -16.53 -0.79
N LEU A 124 -39.49 -17.25 0.27
CA LEU A 124 -38.65 -17.43 1.45
C LEU A 124 -37.40 -18.27 1.15
N THR A 125 -37.50 -19.25 0.26
CA THR A 125 -36.39 -20.10 -0.15
C THR A 125 -35.34 -19.29 -0.91
N THR A 126 -35.76 -18.52 -1.92
CA THR A 126 -34.87 -17.60 -2.65
C THR A 126 -34.22 -16.60 -1.70
N LEU A 127 -34.99 -16.04 -0.76
CA LEU A 127 -34.47 -15.08 0.22
C LEU A 127 -33.46 -15.72 1.19
N ARG A 128 -33.72 -16.95 1.65
CA ARG A 128 -32.80 -17.73 2.50
C ARG A 128 -31.48 -17.96 1.78
N ASP A 129 -31.54 -18.39 0.52
CA ASP A 129 -30.35 -18.77 -0.22
C ASP A 129 -29.52 -17.54 -0.60
N ALA A 130 -30.16 -16.42 -0.97
CA ALA A 130 -29.50 -15.13 -1.13
C ALA A 130 -28.83 -14.64 0.17
N LEU A 131 -29.52 -14.72 1.32
CA LEU A 131 -28.96 -14.32 2.61
C LEU A 131 -27.79 -15.22 3.04
N ARG A 132 -27.85 -16.52 2.75
CA ARG A 132 -26.73 -17.45 2.99
C ARG A 132 -25.54 -17.10 2.10
N GLY A 133 -25.77 -16.87 0.81
CA GLY A 133 -24.74 -16.43 -0.15
C GLY A 133 -24.08 -15.12 0.28
N LEU A 134 -24.86 -14.15 0.77
CA LEU A 134 -24.34 -12.90 1.31
C LEU A 134 -23.45 -13.11 2.55
N LEU A 135 -23.86 -14.01 3.45
CA LEU A 135 -23.11 -14.31 4.67
C LEU A 135 -21.84 -15.15 4.41
N SER A 136 -21.78 -15.91 3.32
CA SER A 136 -20.60 -16.68 2.93
C SER A 136 -19.60 -15.90 2.07
N HIS A 137 -19.99 -14.74 1.53
CA HIS A 137 -19.11 -13.97 0.65
C HIS A 137 -18.04 -13.19 1.45
N PRO A 138 -16.75 -13.26 1.08
CA PRO A 138 -15.68 -12.53 1.80
C PRO A 138 -15.77 -11.00 1.71
N HIS A 139 -16.32 -10.46 0.60
CA HIS A 139 -16.43 -9.01 0.36
C HIS A 139 -17.82 -8.59 -0.14
N PRO A 140 -18.85 -8.61 0.73
CA PRO A 140 -20.25 -8.38 0.33
C PRO A 140 -20.56 -6.96 -0.14
N LEU A 141 -19.66 -5.99 0.07
CA LEU A 141 -19.85 -4.58 -0.29
C LEU A 141 -19.29 -4.23 -1.68
N GLU A 142 -18.63 -5.16 -2.36
CA GLU A 142 -18.14 -4.92 -3.73
C GLU A 142 -19.30 -4.83 -4.74
N ALA A 143 -18.99 -4.38 -5.96
CA ALA A 143 -19.97 -3.94 -6.96
C ALA A 143 -21.12 -4.94 -7.23
N GLY A 144 -20.88 -6.26 -7.08
CA GLY A 144 -21.90 -7.30 -7.22
C GLY A 144 -22.78 -7.54 -5.98
N GLY A 145 -22.31 -7.23 -4.78
CA GLY A 145 -23.04 -7.47 -3.53
C GLY A 145 -24.04 -6.37 -3.16
N SER A 146 -23.86 -5.15 -3.66
CA SER A 146 -24.75 -4.02 -3.39
C SER A 146 -26.19 -4.25 -3.89
N SER A 147 -26.36 -4.86 -5.06
CA SER A 147 -27.67 -5.24 -5.61
C SER A 147 -28.37 -6.28 -4.74
N LEU A 148 -27.62 -7.28 -4.27
CA LEU A 148 -28.11 -8.37 -3.44
C LEU A 148 -28.48 -7.91 -2.02
N ILE A 149 -27.66 -7.02 -1.42
CA ILE A 149 -27.96 -6.34 -0.14
C ILE A 149 -29.26 -5.52 -0.25
N THR A 150 -29.47 -4.84 -1.38
CA THR A 150 -30.68 -4.04 -1.63
C THR A 150 -31.91 -4.94 -1.75
N TRP A 151 -31.81 -5.99 -2.57
CA TRP A 151 -32.89 -6.94 -2.82
C TRP A 151 -33.32 -7.68 -1.55
N CYS A 152 -32.37 -8.14 -0.72
CA CYS A 152 -32.65 -8.77 0.57
C CYS A 152 -33.21 -7.79 1.62
N GLY A 153 -33.16 -6.47 1.39
CA GLY A 153 -33.61 -5.45 2.35
C GLY A 153 -32.69 -5.31 3.57
N VAL A 154 -31.43 -5.74 3.49
CA VAL A 154 -30.48 -5.77 4.62
C VAL A 154 -29.50 -4.59 4.65
N MET A 155 -29.75 -3.55 3.84
CA MET A 155 -28.95 -2.32 3.75
C MET A 155 -28.74 -1.64 5.11
N ASN A 156 -29.77 -1.61 5.94
CA ASN A 156 -29.75 -1.01 7.27
C ASN A 156 -30.86 -1.62 8.14
N ARG A 157 -30.87 -1.29 9.43
CA ARG A 157 -31.85 -1.83 10.39
C ARG A 157 -33.30 -1.47 10.07
N ASN A 158 -33.55 -0.31 9.47
CA ASN A 158 -34.90 0.16 9.17
C ASN A 158 -35.47 -0.59 7.95
N ALA A 159 -34.68 -0.72 6.88
CA ALA A 159 -35.05 -1.47 5.69
C ALA A 159 -35.36 -2.94 6.04
N TRP A 160 -34.57 -3.54 6.93
CA TRP A 160 -34.84 -4.89 7.39
C TRP A 160 -36.09 -4.97 8.28
N ALA A 161 -36.33 -3.98 9.14
CA ALA A 161 -37.56 -3.94 9.94
C ALA A 161 -38.82 -3.82 9.06
N GLU A 162 -38.77 -3.05 7.97
CA GLU A 162 -39.83 -2.99 6.95
C GLU A 162 -40.04 -4.35 6.29
N LYS A 163 -38.94 -5.04 5.94
CA LYS A 163 -39.00 -6.39 5.37
C LYS A 163 -39.56 -7.44 6.33
N GLU A 164 -39.17 -7.38 7.60
CA GLU A 164 -39.70 -8.23 8.67
C GLU A 164 -41.20 -7.99 8.85
N CYS A 165 -41.66 -6.73 8.85
CA CYS A 165 -43.09 -6.41 8.87
C CYS A 165 -43.85 -6.94 7.65
N GLU A 166 -43.26 -6.82 6.45
CA GLU A 166 -43.82 -7.35 5.21
C GLU A 166 -44.01 -8.88 5.30
N LEU A 167 -42.96 -9.60 5.71
CA LEU A 167 -42.99 -11.06 5.84
C LEU A 167 -43.96 -11.53 6.95
N ASP A 168 -44.00 -10.84 8.09
CA ASP A 168 -44.95 -11.14 9.16
C ASP A 168 -46.41 -10.83 8.76
N SER A 169 -46.63 -9.82 7.91
CA SER A 169 -47.97 -9.53 7.37
C SER A 169 -48.42 -10.60 6.38
N ALA A 170 -47.54 -11.00 5.46
CA ALA A 170 -47.80 -12.08 4.50
C ALA A 170 -48.08 -13.41 5.23
N TRP A 171 -47.34 -13.70 6.30
CA TRP A 171 -47.58 -14.87 7.14
C TRP A 171 -48.96 -14.84 7.83
N ARG A 172 -49.34 -13.70 8.43
CA ARG A 172 -50.65 -13.54 9.08
C ARG A 172 -51.82 -13.70 8.11
N ASP A 173 -51.68 -13.17 6.90
CA ASP A 173 -52.69 -13.34 5.84
C ASP A 173 -52.82 -14.82 5.44
N LEU A 174 -51.70 -15.55 5.41
CA LEU A 174 -51.65 -16.97 5.08
C LEU A 174 -52.24 -17.85 6.19
N GLU A 175 -51.95 -17.54 7.46
CA GLU A 175 -52.60 -18.16 8.63
C GLU A 175 -54.12 -17.92 8.64
N GLY A 176 -54.58 -16.70 8.29
CA GLY A 176 -56.00 -16.40 8.19
C GLY A 176 -56.71 -17.24 7.11
N LYS A 177 -56.07 -17.41 5.95
CA LYS A 177 -56.58 -18.27 4.86
C LYS A 177 -56.56 -19.76 5.25
N ALA A 178 -55.53 -20.22 5.96
CA ALA A 178 -55.45 -21.59 6.48
C ALA A 178 -56.57 -21.88 7.50
N GLY A 179 -56.80 -20.95 8.44
CA GLY A 179 -57.86 -21.07 9.43
C GLY A 179 -59.27 -21.14 8.84
N ALA A 180 -59.52 -20.41 7.74
CA ALA A 180 -60.78 -20.49 7.00
C ALA A 180 -61.02 -21.86 6.34
N LEU A 181 -59.96 -22.63 6.10
CA LEU A 181 -59.98 -23.99 5.55
C LEU A 181 -59.95 -25.08 6.64
N GLY A 182 -59.96 -24.68 7.92
CA GLY A 182 -59.84 -25.61 9.06
C GLY A 182 -58.43 -26.18 9.25
N ALA A 183 -57.44 -25.70 8.50
CA ALA A 183 -56.05 -26.03 8.72
C ALA A 183 -55.52 -25.27 9.95
N THR A 184 -54.68 -25.94 10.73
CA THR A 184 -54.09 -25.39 11.94
C THR A 184 -52.61 -25.11 11.75
N SER A 185 -52.05 -24.22 12.57
CA SER A 185 -50.60 -23.95 12.57
C SER A 185 -49.73 -25.17 12.94
N GLN A 186 -50.34 -26.25 13.42
CA GLN A 186 -49.67 -27.52 13.72
C GLN A 186 -49.60 -28.46 12.50
N ASP A 187 -50.28 -28.14 11.41
CA ASP A 187 -50.21 -28.95 10.20
C ASP A 187 -48.78 -28.89 9.61
N ALA A 188 -48.31 -30.02 9.07
CA ALA A 188 -46.91 -30.20 8.66
C ALA A 188 -46.44 -29.13 7.64
N PHE A 189 -47.31 -28.74 6.72
CA PHE A 189 -47.02 -27.72 5.71
C PHE A 189 -46.95 -26.30 6.29
N MET A 190 -47.83 -25.95 7.24
CA MET A 190 -47.79 -24.65 7.93
C MET A 190 -46.57 -24.56 8.85
N SER A 191 -46.27 -25.60 9.62
CA SER A 191 -45.10 -25.64 10.51
C SER A 191 -43.79 -25.57 9.73
N GLY A 192 -43.69 -26.22 8.56
CA GLY A 192 -42.54 -26.12 7.66
C GLY A 192 -42.32 -24.70 7.13
N ALA A 193 -43.38 -24.05 6.62
CA ALA A 193 -43.32 -22.67 6.14
C ALA A 193 -42.99 -21.67 7.26
N ARG A 194 -43.52 -21.88 8.47
CA ARG A 194 -43.18 -21.08 9.65
C ARG A 194 -41.71 -21.23 10.03
N GLY A 195 -41.18 -22.46 10.03
CA GLY A 195 -39.78 -22.72 10.31
C GLY A 195 -38.85 -22.04 9.32
N LEU A 196 -39.20 -22.06 8.03
CA LEU A 196 -38.45 -21.36 6.99
C LEU A 196 -38.48 -19.83 7.18
N LEU A 197 -39.64 -19.27 7.54
CA LEU A 197 -39.75 -17.85 7.89
C LEU A 197 -38.85 -17.48 9.06
N ASP A 198 -38.90 -18.24 10.16
CA ASP A 198 -38.08 -17.98 11.35
C ASP A 198 -36.57 -18.08 11.02
N GLU A 199 -36.17 -19.00 10.14
CA GLU A 199 -34.80 -19.11 9.64
C GLU A 199 -34.36 -17.87 8.84
N VAL A 200 -35.19 -17.44 7.87
CA VAL A 200 -34.97 -16.22 7.08
C VAL A 200 -34.84 -15.00 7.99
N LEU A 201 -35.70 -14.90 9.01
CA LEU A 201 -35.63 -13.80 9.97
C LEU A 201 -34.32 -13.79 10.77
N ALA A 202 -33.84 -14.96 11.17
CA ALA A 202 -32.56 -15.10 11.87
C ALA A 202 -31.35 -14.83 10.94
N LEU A 203 -31.41 -15.23 9.68
CA LEU A 203 -30.40 -14.92 8.66
C LEU A 203 -30.34 -13.42 8.37
N GLY A 204 -31.48 -12.78 8.15
CA GLY A 204 -31.56 -11.34 7.88
C GLY A 204 -31.00 -10.49 9.02
N LYS A 205 -31.31 -10.83 10.28
CA LYS A 205 -30.72 -10.15 11.46
C LYS A 205 -29.19 -10.27 11.50
N ARG A 206 -28.63 -11.43 11.13
CA ARG A 206 -27.17 -11.62 11.02
C ARG A 206 -26.58 -10.82 9.87
N ALA A 207 -27.22 -10.86 8.70
CA ALA A 207 -26.79 -10.13 7.51
C ALA A 207 -26.76 -8.61 7.75
N VAL A 208 -27.79 -8.03 8.37
CA VAL A 208 -27.80 -6.62 8.75
C VAL A 208 -26.65 -6.29 9.70
N GLY A 209 -26.36 -7.18 10.67
CA GLY A 209 -25.21 -7.02 11.57
C GLY A 209 -23.88 -6.99 10.82
N LEU A 210 -23.70 -7.88 9.84
CA LEU A 210 -22.52 -7.94 8.98
C LEU A 210 -22.38 -6.65 8.16
N VAL A 211 -23.41 -6.26 7.41
CA VAL A 211 -23.42 -5.07 6.54
C VAL A 211 -23.09 -3.80 7.32
N VAL A 212 -23.72 -3.60 8.49
CA VAL A 212 -23.45 -2.43 9.34
C VAL A 212 -22.00 -2.41 9.85
N ASN A 213 -21.44 -3.56 10.21
CA ASN A 213 -20.05 -3.64 10.65
C ASN A 213 -19.07 -3.36 9.50
N LEU A 214 -19.35 -3.88 8.31
CA LEU A 214 -18.55 -3.64 7.12
C LEU A 214 -18.60 -2.17 6.70
N GLN A 215 -19.78 -1.54 6.67
CA GLN A 215 -19.93 -0.11 6.41
C GLN A 215 -19.10 0.73 7.39
N ARG A 216 -19.20 0.45 8.70
CA ARG A 216 -18.38 1.15 9.70
C ARG A 216 -16.89 0.91 9.52
N SER A 217 -16.50 -0.29 9.10
CA SER A 217 -15.09 -0.59 8.85
C SER A 217 -14.58 0.17 7.63
N GLN A 218 -15.39 0.27 6.58
CA GLN A 218 -15.10 1.07 5.39
C GLN A 218 -15.00 2.56 5.73
N GLU A 219 -15.97 3.12 6.47
CA GLU A 219 -15.93 4.53 6.92
C GLU A 219 -14.66 4.83 7.74
N ARG A 220 -14.24 3.91 8.62
CA ARG A 220 -12.99 4.04 9.37
C ARG A 220 -11.78 4.01 8.46
N ARG A 221 -11.76 3.11 7.47
CA ARG A 221 -10.69 3.00 6.47
C ARG A 221 -10.58 4.28 5.65
N GLU A 222 -11.69 4.78 5.13
CA GLU A 222 -11.76 6.04 4.37
C GLU A 222 -11.29 7.24 5.20
N LYS A 223 -11.72 7.31 6.47
CA LYS A 223 -11.26 8.35 7.40
C LYS A 223 -9.76 8.26 7.68
N ALA A 224 -9.23 7.05 7.89
CA ALA A 224 -7.80 6.83 8.11
C ALA A 224 -6.98 7.24 6.87
N VAL A 225 -7.43 6.84 5.68
CA VAL A 225 -6.82 7.26 4.41
C VAL A 225 -6.83 8.78 4.28
N SER A 226 -7.96 9.45 4.52
CA SER A 226 -8.05 10.91 4.43
C SER A 226 -7.12 11.64 5.42
N GLN A 227 -7.01 11.14 6.65
CA GLN A 227 -6.09 11.69 7.66
C GLN A 227 -4.63 11.52 7.25
N MET A 228 -4.26 10.31 6.80
CA MET A 228 -2.93 10.00 6.27
C MET A 228 -2.58 10.89 5.08
N GLU A 229 -3.50 11.09 4.13
CA GLU A 229 -3.30 12.00 3.00
C GLU A 229 -3.07 13.44 3.46
N GLY A 230 -3.81 13.90 4.47
CA GLY A 230 -3.60 15.22 5.07
C GLY A 230 -2.22 15.36 5.70
N HIS A 231 -1.72 14.31 6.35
CA HIS A 231 -0.37 14.27 6.93
C HIS A 231 0.71 14.29 5.84
N GLN A 232 0.54 13.43 4.82
CA GLN A 232 1.41 13.32 3.66
C GLN A 232 1.54 14.64 2.91
N ARG A 233 0.42 15.28 2.56
CA ARG A 233 0.42 16.55 1.83
C ARG A 233 1.13 17.65 2.61
N ARG A 234 0.88 17.76 3.93
CA ARG A 234 1.56 18.76 4.77
C ARG A 234 3.07 18.55 4.79
N LEU A 235 3.52 17.30 4.90
CA LEU A 235 4.93 16.96 4.87
C LEU A 235 5.56 17.32 3.53
N VAL A 236 4.96 16.91 2.41
CA VAL A 236 5.46 17.19 1.06
C VAL A 236 5.52 18.68 0.78
N VAL A 237 4.46 19.43 1.10
CA VAL A 237 4.42 20.89 0.92
C VAL A 237 5.51 21.57 1.74
N TRP A 238 5.67 21.18 3.01
CA TRP A 238 6.73 21.72 3.84
C TRP A 238 8.11 21.43 3.25
N CYS A 239 8.37 20.19 2.81
CA CYS A 239 9.66 19.81 2.23
C CYS A 239 9.97 20.61 0.96
N ARG A 240 9.00 20.73 0.05
CA ARG A 240 9.12 21.53 -1.18
C ARG A 240 9.38 23.00 -0.86
N GLN A 241 8.69 23.56 0.13
CA GLN A 241 8.93 24.95 0.55
C GLN A 241 10.36 25.14 1.07
N GLN A 242 10.89 24.18 1.86
CA GLN A 242 12.27 24.26 2.33
C GLN A 242 13.29 24.12 1.19
N GLN A 243 13.02 23.30 0.18
CA GLN A 243 13.85 23.20 -1.02
C GLN A 243 13.89 24.55 -1.77
N VAL A 244 12.73 25.14 -2.03
CA VAL A 244 12.64 26.46 -2.68
C VAL A 244 13.39 27.53 -1.88
N ASN A 245 13.23 27.53 -0.55
CA ASN A 245 13.94 28.47 0.31
C ASN A 245 15.46 28.29 0.19
N LEU A 246 15.95 27.05 0.21
CA LEU A 246 17.37 26.72 0.08
C LEU A 246 17.95 27.18 -1.28
N ASP A 247 17.19 27.01 -2.36
CA ASP A 247 17.62 27.36 -3.73
C ASP A 247 17.79 28.87 -3.94
N VAL A 248 17.00 29.68 -3.21
CA VAL A 248 17.07 31.15 -3.28
C VAL A 248 18.29 31.70 -2.52
N LEU A 249 18.80 30.96 -1.52
CA LEU A 249 19.94 31.42 -0.72
C LEU A 249 21.24 31.43 -1.56
N ARG A 250 21.92 32.58 -1.55
CA ARG A 250 23.19 32.81 -2.24
C ARG A 250 24.37 33.07 -1.29
N ASP A 251 24.08 33.64 -0.12
CA ASP A 251 25.11 33.97 0.88
C ASP A 251 25.53 32.71 1.66
N PRO A 252 26.83 32.39 1.73
CA PRO A 252 27.36 31.27 2.49
C PRO A 252 26.93 31.21 3.96
N CYS A 253 26.86 32.36 4.64
CA CYS A 253 26.47 32.44 6.04
C CYS A 253 25.00 32.06 6.21
N HIS A 254 24.12 32.60 5.36
CA HIS A 254 22.69 32.26 5.39
C HIS A 254 22.43 30.80 5.02
N ILE A 255 23.20 30.22 4.09
CA ILE A 255 23.09 28.79 3.73
C ILE A 255 23.44 27.92 4.94
N LYS A 256 24.52 28.25 5.67
CA LYS A 256 24.93 27.52 6.87
C LYS A 256 23.89 27.63 7.99
N GLU A 257 23.37 28.82 8.25
CA GLU A 257 22.32 29.04 9.26
C GLU A 257 21.05 28.26 8.91
N PHE A 258 20.62 28.29 7.65
CA PHE A 258 19.45 27.55 7.19
C PHE A 258 19.64 26.03 7.32
N CYS A 259 20.80 25.49 6.93
CA CYS A 259 21.09 24.06 7.08
C CYS A 259 21.14 23.64 8.56
N THR A 260 21.65 24.51 9.44
CA THR A 260 21.65 24.27 10.89
C THR A 260 20.23 24.24 11.44
N SER A 261 19.38 25.18 11.01
CA SER A 261 17.96 25.17 11.37
C SER A 261 17.24 23.92 10.86
N LEU A 262 17.53 23.46 9.64
CA LEU A 262 16.97 22.20 9.13
C LEU A 262 17.36 20.98 9.98
N LEU A 263 18.60 20.92 10.48
CA LEU A 263 19.05 19.86 11.38
C LEU A 263 18.31 19.89 12.72
N GLU A 264 18.02 21.07 13.26
CA GLU A 264 17.22 21.21 14.49
C GLU A 264 15.78 20.71 14.27
N HIS A 265 15.19 21.03 13.11
CA HIS A 265 13.86 20.56 12.74
C HIS A 265 13.82 19.07 12.35
N TYR A 266 14.96 18.45 12.05
CA TYR A 266 15.03 17.05 11.60
C TYR A 266 14.36 16.08 12.58
N LYS A 267 14.58 16.24 13.89
CA LYS A 267 14.01 15.35 14.92
C LYS A 267 12.47 15.39 14.89
N THR A 268 11.91 16.59 14.81
CA THR A 268 10.46 16.80 14.74
C THR A 268 9.90 16.23 13.44
N MET A 269 10.58 16.46 12.31
CA MET A 269 10.12 15.99 11.01
C MET A 269 10.24 14.47 10.86
N SER A 270 11.28 13.85 11.39
CA SER A 270 11.43 12.40 11.47
C SER A 270 10.31 11.78 12.31
N THR A 271 9.93 12.42 13.43
CA THR A 271 8.78 12.00 14.24
C THR A 271 7.48 12.12 13.45
N ASN A 272 7.26 13.22 12.73
CA ASN A 272 6.08 13.40 11.88
C ASN A 272 6.00 12.35 10.76
N TYR A 273 7.14 12.00 10.16
CA TYR A 273 7.22 10.95 9.14
C TYR A 273 6.92 9.57 9.74
N ARG A 274 7.42 9.26 10.94
CA ARG A 274 7.07 8.03 11.66
C ARG A 274 5.56 7.95 11.95
N VAL A 275 4.95 9.03 12.43
CA VAL A 275 3.50 9.09 12.66
C VAL A 275 2.71 8.88 11.36
N LEU A 276 3.21 9.38 10.22
CA LEU A 276 2.62 9.11 8.92
C LEU A 276 2.67 7.61 8.59
N LEU A 277 3.81 6.94 8.80
CA LEU A 277 3.94 5.49 8.57
C LEU A 277 3.02 4.68 9.49
N GLU A 278 2.99 4.97 10.79
CA GLU A 278 2.10 4.34 11.77
C GLU A 278 0.62 4.51 11.39
N SER A 279 0.23 5.70 10.89
CA SER A 279 -1.14 5.95 10.43
C SER A 279 -1.51 5.22 9.14
N ALA A 280 -0.52 4.87 8.32
CA ALA A 280 -0.71 4.21 7.04
C ALA A 280 -0.70 2.69 7.15
N GLU A 281 -0.08 2.12 8.21
CA GLU A 281 -0.01 0.68 8.48
C GLU A 281 -1.34 -0.08 8.24
N PRO A 282 -2.49 0.34 8.81
CA PRO A 282 -3.76 -0.38 8.64
C PRO A 282 -4.34 -0.32 7.22
N VAL A 283 -3.77 0.49 6.33
CA VAL A 283 -4.27 0.73 4.95
C VAL A 283 -3.19 0.55 3.89
N LEU A 284 -2.06 -0.07 4.25
CA LEU A 284 -0.92 -0.34 3.38
C LEU A 284 -1.25 -1.17 2.12
N GLU A 285 -2.32 -1.95 2.15
CA GLU A 285 -2.77 -2.76 1.01
C GLU A 285 -3.22 -1.92 -0.19
N SER A 286 -3.53 -0.64 0.03
CA SER A 286 -3.92 0.28 -1.05
C SER A 286 -2.69 0.77 -1.82
N GLU A 287 -2.60 0.46 -3.11
CA GLU A 287 -1.54 0.97 -3.99
C GLU A 287 -1.44 2.50 -3.95
N ALA A 288 -2.58 3.19 -3.94
CA ALA A 288 -2.62 4.64 -3.83
C ALA A 288 -2.00 5.17 -2.53
N VAL A 289 -2.12 4.44 -1.41
CA VAL A 289 -1.44 4.80 -0.16
C VAL A 289 0.06 4.59 -0.28
N GLN A 290 0.49 3.49 -0.88
CA GLN A 290 1.91 3.20 -1.11
C GLN A 290 2.58 4.27 -1.98
N GLU A 291 1.97 4.67 -3.08
CA GLU A 291 2.46 5.75 -3.96
C GLU A 291 2.63 7.07 -3.20
N ARG A 292 1.67 7.42 -2.34
CA ARG A 292 1.73 8.66 -1.55
C ARG A 292 2.80 8.63 -0.47
N LEU A 293 3.03 7.47 0.14
CA LEU A 293 4.14 7.26 1.07
C LEU A 293 5.49 7.36 0.36
N LEU A 294 5.60 6.81 -0.86
CA LEU A 294 6.78 6.93 -1.70
C LEU A 294 7.08 8.40 -2.03
N GLU A 295 6.09 9.17 -2.49
CA GLU A 295 6.25 10.60 -2.77
C GLU A 295 6.75 11.37 -1.53
N ALA A 296 6.21 11.07 -0.35
CA ALA A 296 6.66 11.69 0.90
C ALA A 296 8.11 11.31 1.24
N ASN A 297 8.48 10.04 1.09
CA ASN A 297 9.84 9.55 1.31
C ASN A 297 10.83 10.24 0.36
N GLU A 298 10.50 10.26 -0.93
CA GLU A 298 11.31 10.88 -1.97
C GLU A 298 11.54 12.35 -1.71
N THR A 299 10.47 13.10 -1.41
CA THR A 299 10.58 14.54 -1.15
C THR A 299 11.39 14.82 0.13
N TRP A 300 11.22 14.00 1.16
CA TRP A 300 11.97 14.11 2.42
C TRP A 300 13.46 13.82 2.26
N VAL A 301 13.81 12.75 1.54
CA VAL A 301 15.20 12.40 1.23
C VAL A 301 15.84 13.44 0.32
N HIS A 302 15.13 13.91 -0.71
CA HIS A 302 15.63 14.95 -1.61
C HIS A 302 15.96 16.25 -0.89
N LEU A 303 15.14 16.68 0.08
CA LEU A 303 15.45 17.86 0.88
C LEU A 303 16.78 17.70 1.64
N GLN A 304 17.00 16.55 2.28
CA GLN A 304 18.24 16.29 3.02
C GLN A 304 19.46 16.28 2.11
N VAL A 305 19.34 15.61 0.97
CA VAL A 305 20.42 15.55 -0.03
C VAL A 305 20.71 16.96 -0.56
N ASN A 306 19.69 17.72 -0.96
CA ASN A 306 19.87 19.09 -1.47
C ASN A 306 20.50 20.02 -0.42
N ALA A 307 20.08 19.93 0.85
CA ALA A 307 20.68 20.70 1.94
C ALA A 307 22.17 20.39 2.10
N LEU A 308 22.53 19.11 2.09
CA LEU A 308 23.94 18.69 2.16
C LEU A 308 24.73 19.12 0.92
N GLU A 309 24.16 19.02 -0.28
CA GLU A 309 24.80 19.48 -1.52
C GLU A 309 25.09 20.97 -1.48
N ARG A 310 24.10 21.77 -1.06
CA ARG A 310 24.22 23.22 -0.99
C ARG A 310 25.23 23.64 0.06
N LEU A 311 25.22 23.03 1.24
CA LEU A 311 26.21 23.29 2.29
C LEU A 311 27.63 22.92 1.84
N ARG A 312 27.79 21.75 1.19
CA ARG A 312 29.07 21.28 0.65
C ARG A 312 29.62 22.23 -0.42
N HIS A 313 28.79 22.59 -1.40
CA HIS A 313 29.14 23.54 -2.47
C HIS A 313 29.63 24.86 -1.87
N THR A 314 28.88 25.37 -0.88
CA THR A 314 29.23 26.61 -0.16
C THR A 314 30.56 26.50 0.59
N LEU A 315 30.82 25.39 1.27
CA LEU A 315 32.03 25.21 2.09
C LEU A 315 33.29 24.94 1.25
N PHE A 316 33.15 24.25 0.11
CA PHE A 316 34.31 23.72 -0.61
C PHE A 316 34.53 24.32 -2.00
N GLU A 317 33.53 24.92 -2.66
CA GLU A 317 33.71 25.50 -3.99
C GLU A 317 34.07 26.99 -3.92
N VAL A 318 33.56 27.73 -2.91
CA VAL A 318 34.06 29.08 -2.61
C VAL A 318 35.55 29.07 -2.26
N TYR A 319 36.06 27.98 -1.69
CA TYR A 319 37.49 27.80 -1.39
C TYR A 319 38.32 27.42 -2.63
N ALA A 320 37.74 26.67 -3.58
CA ALA A 320 38.45 26.21 -4.78
C ALA A 320 38.86 27.37 -5.71
N GLU A 321 38.12 28.48 -5.72
CA GLU A 321 38.44 29.66 -6.53
C GLU A 321 39.63 30.48 -5.99
N THR A 322 40.09 30.22 -4.76
CA THR A 322 41.09 31.08 -4.11
C THR A 322 42.54 30.83 -4.54
N LEU A 323 42.79 29.80 -5.39
CA LEU A 323 44.14 29.35 -5.80
C LEU A 323 45.13 29.15 -4.63
N LEU A 324 44.63 29.10 -3.40
CA LEU A 324 45.45 29.13 -2.19
C LEU A 324 46.26 27.84 -2.05
N GLU A 325 45.68 26.70 -2.43
CA GLU A 325 46.36 25.41 -2.41
C GLU A 325 47.51 25.35 -3.43
N GLU A 326 47.31 25.88 -4.63
CA GLU A 326 48.36 25.96 -5.67
C GLU A 326 49.51 26.85 -5.23
N ASN A 327 49.19 28.03 -4.67
CA ASN A 327 50.19 28.96 -4.15
C ASN A 327 50.96 28.37 -2.95
N VAL A 328 50.31 27.63 -2.06
CA VAL A 328 50.97 26.99 -0.90
C VAL A 328 51.87 25.83 -1.33
N GLU A 329 51.48 25.04 -2.34
CA GLU A 329 52.33 23.96 -2.87
C GLU A 329 53.57 24.53 -3.58
N GLU A 330 53.44 25.61 -4.34
CA GLU A 330 54.56 26.29 -5.00
C GLU A 330 55.60 26.80 -3.99
N HIS A 331 55.15 27.30 -2.83
CA HIS A 331 56.01 27.89 -1.80
C HIS A 331 56.36 26.90 -0.68
N ARG A 332 56.01 25.62 -0.82
CA ARG A 332 56.27 24.59 0.20
C ARG A 332 57.75 24.40 0.51
N SER A 333 58.63 24.62 -0.46
CA SER A 333 60.08 24.53 -0.29
C SER A 333 60.74 25.84 0.15
N PHE A 334 59.98 26.91 0.35
CA PHE A 334 60.52 28.24 0.70
C PHE A 334 61.39 28.19 1.96
N GLY A 335 60.91 27.52 3.03
CA GLY A 335 61.66 27.35 4.27
C GLY A 335 63.01 26.65 4.07
N SER A 336 63.02 25.59 3.26
CA SER A 336 64.23 24.82 2.95
C SER A 336 65.23 25.55 2.03
N GLN A 337 64.75 26.51 1.22
CA GLN A 337 65.60 27.30 0.31
C GLN A 337 66.18 28.54 1.02
N VAL A 338 65.36 29.22 1.82
CA VAL A 338 65.73 30.48 2.48
C VAL A 338 66.47 30.25 3.80
N GLY A 339 66.17 29.16 4.52
CA GLY A 339 66.83 28.82 5.79
C GLY A 339 68.36 28.78 5.69
N PRO A 340 68.94 27.97 4.79
CA PRO A 340 70.40 27.88 4.62
C PRO A 340 71.02 29.22 4.19
N PHE A 341 70.33 29.98 3.33
CA PHE A 341 70.78 31.31 2.89
C PHE A 341 70.82 32.31 4.05
N LEU A 342 69.79 32.35 4.90
CA LEU A 342 69.76 33.22 6.08
C LEU A 342 70.82 32.81 7.10
N GLU A 343 71.10 31.51 7.25
CA GLU A 343 72.17 31.01 8.12
C GLU A 343 73.56 31.41 7.60
N GLU A 344 73.82 31.28 6.31
CA GLU A 344 75.07 31.70 5.68
C GLU A 344 75.26 33.22 5.74
N LEU A 345 74.18 33.99 5.50
CA LEU A 345 74.18 35.45 5.62
C LEU A 345 74.46 35.90 7.06
N HIS A 346 73.78 35.29 8.03
CA HIS A 346 74.02 35.53 9.46
C HIS A 346 75.49 35.24 9.83
N ASN A 347 76.01 34.08 9.46
CA ASN A 347 77.38 33.67 9.77
C ASN A 347 78.42 34.60 9.13
N SER A 348 78.17 35.04 7.90
CA SER A 348 79.03 35.99 7.18
C SER A 348 79.03 37.36 7.86
N LEU A 349 77.86 37.89 8.22
CA LEU A 349 77.71 39.18 8.90
C LEU A 349 78.38 39.18 10.27
N VAL A 350 78.24 38.08 11.03
CA VAL A 350 78.91 37.90 12.33
C VAL A 350 80.43 37.81 12.19
N ALA A 351 80.94 37.13 11.16
CA ALA A 351 82.39 37.01 10.91
C ALA A 351 83.06 38.34 10.51
N THR A 352 82.34 39.22 9.81
CA THR A 352 82.84 40.54 9.38
C THR A 352 82.63 41.67 10.42
N ARG A 353 82.34 41.34 11.67
CA ARG A 353 82.02 42.32 12.72
C ARG A 353 83.24 43.13 13.16
N ASP A 354 83.58 44.14 12.37
CA ASP A 354 84.52 45.20 12.75
C ASP A 354 83.77 46.29 13.53
N THR A 355 84.14 46.50 14.79
CA THR A 355 83.56 47.55 15.66
C THR A 355 84.02 48.96 15.30
N ALA A 356 85.04 49.10 14.45
CA ALA A 356 85.54 50.39 13.98
C ALA A 356 84.90 50.85 12.66
N SER A 357 84.09 50.00 12.02
CA SER A 357 83.44 50.30 10.73
C SER A 357 82.18 51.16 10.90
N PRO A 358 81.94 52.16 10.04
CA PRO A 358 80.70 52.94 10.05
C PRO A 358 79.46 52.10 9.66
N LEU A 359 79.66 50.87 9.18
CA LEU A 359 78.58 49.92 8.83
C LEU A 359 78.19 49.00 9.99
N HIS A 360 78.84 49.11 11.15
CA HIS A 360 78.66 48.21 12.29
C HIS A 360 77.19 48.12 12.75
N GLU A 361 76.51 49.26 12.90
CA GLU A 361 75.10 49.31 13.33
C GLU A 361 74.16 48.66 12.31
N ARG A 362 74.43 48.85 11.01
CA ARG A 362 73.64 48.24 9.94
C ARG A 362 73.83 46.72 9.87
N CYS A 363 75.06 46.25 10.07
CA CYS A 363 75.32 44.80 10.17
C CYS A 363 74.64 44.19 11.40
N ALA A 364 74.63 44.90 12.54
CA ALA A 364 73.93 44.44 13.74
C ALA A 364 72.40 44.35 13.53
N GLN A 365 71.79 45.32 12.86
CA GLN A 365 70.37 45.29 12.48
C GLN A 365 70.06 44.11 11.56
N LEU A 366 70.87 43.89 10.52
CA LEU A 366 70.70 42.76 9.59
C LEU A 366 70.85 41.40 10.27
N ILE A 367 71.74 41.28 11.26
CA ILE A 367 71.87 40.07 12.08
C ILE A 367 70.58 39.81 12.86
N GLU A 368 70.00 40.84 13.50
CA GLU A 368 68.72 40.70 14.21
C GLU A 368 67.55 40.37 13.27
N GLU A 369 67.53 40.95 12.06
CA GLU A 369 66.56 40.63 11.02
C GLU A 369 66.71 39.19 10.50
N CYS A 370 67.94 38.69 10.32
CA CYS A 370 68.17 37.30 9.95
C CYS A 370 67.68 36.35 11.05
N LEU A 371 67.95 36.66 12.32
CA LEU A 371 67.49 35.87 13.46
C LEU A 371 65.96 35.90 13.62
N SER A 372 65.32 37.04 13.34
CA SER A 372 63.86 37.14 13.40
C SER A 372 63.20 36.36 12.27
N LEU A 373 63.72 36.45 11.05
CA LEU A 373 63.24 35.67 9.90
C LEU A 373 63.45 34.16 10.12
N GLN A 374 64.61 33.75 10.65
CA GLN A 374 64.87 32.35 10.99
C GLN A 374 63.87 31.79 12.02
N LYS A 375 63.39 32.61 12.96
CA LYS A 375 62.36 32.20 13.92
C LYS A 375 60.98 32.04 13.29
N LEU A 376 60.70 32.75 12.20
CA LEU A 376 59.41 32.68 11.49
C LEU A 376 59.34 31.51 10.50
N LEU A 377 60.47 30.98 10.03
CA LEU A 377 60.49 29.86 9.07
C LEU A 377 59.76 28.60 9.58
N PRO A 378 59.94 28.15 10.84
CA PRO A 378 59.18 27.01 11.37
C PRO A 378 57.67 27.25 11.42
N GLU A 379 57.24 28.48 11.72
CA GLU A 379 55.81 28.85 11.76
C GLU A 379 55.20 28.85 10.35
N HIS A 380 55.94 29.35 9.37
CA HIS A 380 55.57 29.28 7.96
C HIS A 380 55.45 27.83 7.48
N ASP A 381 56.46 27.00 7.75
CA ASP A 381 56.46 25.59 7.34
C ASP A 381 55.31 24.80 7.97
N GLU A 382 54.98 25.09 9.23
CA GLU A 382 53.84 24.50 9.92
C GLU A 382 52.50 24.97 9.35
N LEU A 383 52.38 26.26 8.99
CA LEU A 383 51.19 26.79 8.32
C LEU A 383 50.99 26.13 6.94
N CYS A 384 52.04 26.03 6.13
CA CYS A 384 52.00 25.34 4.84
C CYS A 384 51.56 23.87 5.00
N LYS A 385 52.14 23.13 5.95
CA LYS A 385 51.74 21.73 6.24
C LYS A 385 50.26 21.62 6.63
N ASN A 386 49.78 22.54 7.48
CA ASN A 386 48.38 22.53 7.94
C ASN A 386 47.40 22.84 6.81
N LEU A 387 47.75 23.77 5.92
CA LEU A 387 46.95 24.12 4.73
C LEU A 387 46.91 22.97 3.72
N LEU A 388 48.04 22.31 3.43
CA LEU A 388 48.08 21.14 2.56
C LEU A 388 47.31 19.96 3.16
N GLY A 389 47.48 19.71 4.47
CA GLY A 389 46.72 18.69 5.18
C GLY A 389 45.21 18.99 5.23
N PHE A 390 44.82 20.27 5.20
CA PHE A 390 43.42 20.66 5.03
C PHE A 390 42.93 20.34 3.61
N GLY A 391 43.68 20.68 2.57
CA GLY A 391 43.34 20.35 1.18
C GLY A 391 43.17 18.85 0.93
N ASP A 392 44.06 18.02 1.49
CA ASP A 392 43.93 16.55 1.45
C ASP A 392 42.62 16.07 2.10
N ARG A 393 42.29 16.59 3.29
CA ARG A 393 41.03 16.25 3.99
C ARG A 393 39.81 16.68 3.17
N VAL A 394 39.83 17.86 2.57
CA VAL A 394 38.75 18.36 1.71
C VAL A 394 38.56 17.44 0.50
N ARG A 395 39.64 17.00 -0.14
CA ARG A 395 39.59 16.07 -1.28
C ARG A 395 38.95 14.73 -0.88
N MET A 396 39.43 14.12 0.20
CA MET A 396 38.87 12.85 0.71
C MET A 396 37.38 12.99 1.09
N MET A 397 36.98 14.12 1.70
CA MET A 397 35.59 14.37 2.04
C MET A 397 34.69 14.53 0.82
N ARG A 398 35.20 15.10 -0.29
CA ARG A 398 34.45 15.17 -1.56
C ARG A 398 34.16 13.78 -2.13
N GLU A 399 35.16 12.90 -2.13
CA GLU A 399 35.04 11.51 -2.61
C GLU A 399 34.09 10.70 -1.73
N ALA A 400 34.26 10.76 -0.40
CA ALA A 400 33.38 10.08 0.55
C ALA A 400 31.92 10.53 0.39
N TYR A 401 31.69 11.84 0.22
CA TYR A 401 30.36 12.37 -0.04
C TYR A 401 29.76 11.84 -1.35
N ALA A 402 30.54 11.73 -2.43
CA ALA A 402 30.05 11.18 -3.69
C ALA A 402 29.52 9.74 -3.52
N CYS A 403 30.23 8.92 -2.73
CA CYS A 403 29.77 7.58 -2.36
C CYS A 403 28.48 7.63 -1.51
N PHE A 404 28.41 8.50 -0.50
CA PHE A 404 27.20 8.65 0.33
C PHE A 404 25.98 9.13 -0.47
N ARG A 405 26.17 10.09 -1.39
CA ARG A 405 25.12 10.56 -2.30
C ARG A 405 24.62 9.43 -3.19
N ALA A 406 25.53 8.68 -3.81
CA ALA A 406 25.17 7.56 -4.67
C ALA A 406 24.42 6.47 -3.90
N ALA A 407 24.80 6.20 -2.65
CA ALA A 407 24.09 5.28 -1.77
C ALA A 407 22.70 5.83 -1.38
N ALA A 408 22.62 7.06 -0.86
CA ALA A 408 21.38 7.66 -0.36
C ALA A 408 20.32 7.86 -1.46
N LEU A 409 20.73 8.16 -2.70
CA LEU A 409 19.85 8.27 -3.86
C LEU A 409 19.67 6.93 -4.59
N SER A 410 20.24 5.84 -4.09
CA SER A 410 20.04 4.53 -4.68
C SER A 410 18.60 4.07 -4.45
N ARG A 411 18.05 3.35 -5.42
CA ARG A 411 16.72 2.74 -5.33
C ARG A 411 16.57 1.81 -4.11
N VAL A 412 17.68 1.27 -3.61
CA VAL A 412 17.73 0.43 -2.40
C VAL A 412 17.44 1.24 -1.14
N THR A 413 17.90 2.48 -1.03
CA THR A 413 17.66 3.32 0.17
C THR A 413 16.21 3.77 0.29
N TYR A 414 15.55 4.03 -0.85
CA TYR A 414 14.11 4.32 -0.88
C TYR A 414 13.25 3.14 -0.45
N LEU A 415 13.69 1.91 -0.76
CA LEU A 415 13.05 0.68 -0.32
C LEU A 415 13.42 0.30 1.12
N SER A 416 14.64 0.61 1.59
CA SER A 416 15.12 0.21 2.91
C SER A 416 14.61 1.09 4.06
N SER A 417 14.32 2.38 3.82
CA SER A 417 13.74 3.25 4.86
C SER A 417 12.31 2.84 5.25
N SER A 418 11.65 2.04 4.41
CA SER A 418 10.37 1.39 4.69
C SER A 418 10.53 -0.12 4.97
N ALA A 419 11.68 -0.73 4.68
CA ALA A 419 11.89 -2.17 4.80
C ALA A 419 11.89 -2.69 6.24
N GLU A 420 12.41 -1.97 7.23
CA GLU A 420 12.34 -2.45 8.62
C GLU A 420 10.90 -2.44 9.14
N VAL A 421 10.12 -1.41 8.79
CA VAL A 421 8.70 -1.31 9.16
C VAL A 421 7.87 -2.31 8.37
N LEU A 422 8.13 -2.50 7.07
CA LEU A 422 7.47 -3.49 6.23
C LEU A 422 7.84 -4.93 6.59
N ALA A 423 9.11 -5.20 6.92
CA ALA A 423 9.55 -6.52 7.36
C ALA A 423 9.01 -6.85 8.75
N GLU A 424 8.97 -5.89 9.67
CA GLU A 424 8.36 -6.07 10.98
C GLU A 424 6.83 -6.20 10.88
N ALA A 425 6.17 -5.44 10.01
CA ALA A 425 4.73 -5.59 9.73
C ALA A 425 4.42 -6.93 9.06
N ALA A 426 5.26 -7.37 8.11
CA ALA A 426 5.14 -8.69 7.46
C ALA A 426 5.36 -9.83 8.47
N ARG A 427 6.39 -9.72 9.33
CA ARG A 427 6.64 -10.67 10.43
C ARG A 427 5.44 -10.75 11.38
N ARG A 428 4.90 -9.61 11.81
CA ARG A 428 3.71 -9.55 12.68
C ARG A 428 2.47 -10.13 12.01
N LYS A 429 2.29 -9.89 10.71
CA LYS A 429 1.20 -10.47 9.93
C LYS A 429 1.33 -12.00 9.86
N GLU A 430 2.52 -12.51 9.56
CA GLU A 430 2.79 -13.96 9.51
C GLU A 430 2.62 -14.61 10.89
N GLU A 431 3.07 -13.96 11.97
CA GLU A 431 2.85 -14.42 13.34
C GLU A 431 1.37 -14.43 13.73
N PHE A 432 0.62 -13.40 13.32
CA PHE A 432 -0.83 -13.33 13.55
C PHE A 432 -1.58 -14.41 12.77
N GLU A 433 -1.29 -14.58 11.49
CA GLU A 433 -1.87 -15.63 10.64
C GLU A 433 -1.55 -17.01 11.21
N GLY A 434 -0.30 -17.25 11.61
CA GLY A 434 0.11 -18.49 12.28
C GLY A 434 -0.68 -18.75 13.58
N CYS A 435 -0.85 -17.73 14.43
CA CYS A 435 -1.65 -17.85 15.65
C CYS A 435 -3.13 -18.12 15.35
N VAL A 436 -3.69 -17.51 14.31
CA VAL A 436 -5.09 -17.71 13.90
C VAL A 436 -5.30 -19.12 13.35
N GLU A 437 -4.38 -19.62 12.52
CA GLU A 437 -4.44 -20.98 11.97
C GLU A 437 -4.25 -22.03 13.07
N GLU A 438 -3.36 -21.77 14.04
CA GLU A 438 -3.21 -22.60 15.23
C GLU A 438 -4.49 -22.60 16.10
N LEU A 439 -5.15 -21.44 16.23
CA LEU A 439 -6.44 -21.31 16.92
C LEU A 439 -7.57 -22.04 16.19
N LYS A 440 -7.64 -21.96 14.86
CA LYS A 440 -8.59 -22.72 14.04
C LYS A 440 -8.36 -24.22 14.23
N MET A 441 -7.13 -24.69 14.02
CA MET A 441 -6.74 -26.09 14.18
C MET A 441 -7.04 -26.60 15.58
N TRP A 442 -6.78 -25.79 16.60
CA TRP A 442 -7.11 -26.12 17.99
C TRP A 442 -8.62 -26.18 18.23
N THR A 443 -9.38 -25.21 17.70
CA THR A 443 -10.83 -25.15 17.81
C THR A 443 -11.49 -26.33 17.09
N ASP A 444 -11.00 -26.70 15.92
CA ASP A 444 -11.45 -27.87 15.15
C ASP A 444 -11.12 -29.18 15.84
N ASN A 445 -9.93 -29.30 16.45
CA ASN A 445 -9.55 -30.46 17.27
C ASN A 445 -10.36 -30.55 18.57
N LYS A 446 -10.69 -29.42 19.21
CA LYS A 446 -11.42 -29.39 20.48
C LYS A 446 -12.93 -29.45 20.33
N ALA A 447 -13.50 -28.95 19.24
CA ALA A 447 -14.90 -29.17 18.87
C ALA A 447 -15.22 -30.66 18.70
N ARG A 448 -14.20 -31.50 18.47
CA ARG A 448 -14.32 -32.97 18.40
C ARG A 448 -14.25 -33.67 19.76
N THR A 449 -13.78 -33.03 20.84
CA THR A 449 -13.50 -33.74 22.12
C THR A 449 -14.01 -33.10 23.41
N ASP A 450 -14.25 -31.77 23.47
CA ASP A 450 -14.52 -31.07 24.74
C ASP A 450 -15.80 -30.21 24.70
N THR A 451 -16.39 -29.95 25.87
CA THR A 451 -17.60 -29.14 26.02
C THR A 451 -17.36 -27.64 25.78
N TRP A 452 -18.23 -26.98 25.01
CA TRP A 452 -18.23 -25.54 24.65
C TRP A 452 -17.95 -24.54 25.80
N ARG A 453 -18.17 -24.95 27.06
CA ARG A 453 -17.91 -24.14 28.25
C ARG A 453 -16.41 -23.89 28.46
N ASP A 454 -15.57 -24.90 28.21
CA ASP A 454 -14.12 -24.82 28.42
C ASP A 454 -13.43 -23.98 27.34
N VAL A 455 -13.94 -24.07 26.09
CA VAL A 455 -13.53 -23.20 24.97
C VAL A 455 -13.80 -21.72 25.29
N ARG A 456 -14.96 -21.42 25.88
CA ARG A 456 -15.35 -20.04 26.24
C ARG A 456 -14.50 -19.45 27.36
N GLU A 457 -14.13 -20.28 28.33
CA GLU A 457 -13.31 -19.85 29.46
C GLU A 457 -11.88 -19.53 29.04
N LYS A 458 -11.30 -20.33 28.12
CA LYS A 458 -9.98 -20.06 27.55
C LYS A 458 -9.93 -18.87 26.60
N VAL A 459 -10.96 -18.64 25.78
CA VAL A 459 -11.08 -17.41 24.96
C VAL A 459 -11.13 -16.17 25.85
N ARG A 460 -11.80 -16.26 27.00
CA ARG A 460 -11.82 -15.18 28.00
C ARG A 460 -10.43 -14.96 28.62
N ASP A 461 -9.68 -16.01 28.90
CA ASP A 461 -8.32 -15.91 29.45
C ASP A 461 -7.33 -15.30 28.44
N ILE A 462 -7.44 -15.64 27.15
CA ILE A 462 -6.62 -15.05 26.07
C ILE A 462 -6.98 -13.57 25.90
N ARG A 463 -8.27 -13.22 25.96
CA ARG A 463 -8.71 -11.82 25.93
C ARG A 463 -8.15 -11.01 27.09
N ALA A 464 -8.11 -11.59 28.28
CA ALA A 464 -7.52 -10.96 29.46
C ALA A 464 -5.98 -10.81 29.36
N LEU A 465 -5.31 -11.73 28.67
CA LEU A 465 -3.88 -11.64 28.35
C LEU A 465 -3.61 -10.50 27.36
N LEU A 466 -4.38 -10.42 26.27
CA LEU A 466 -4.29 -9.34 25.28
C LEU A 466 -4.59 -7.97 25.89
N GLU A 467 -5.59 -7.87 26.78
CA GLU A 467 -5.89 -6.64 27.51
C GLU A 467 -4.76 -6.24 28.47
N ARG A 468 -4.06 -7.19 29.08
CA ARG A 468 -2.86 -6.91 29.88
C ARG A 468 -1.69 -6.43 29.04
N GLU A 469 -1.48 -7.02 27.87
CA GLU A 469 -0.44 -6.60 26.93
C GLU A 469 -0.69 -5.19 26.41
N HIS A 470 -1.94 -4.88 26.06
CA HIS A 470 -2.35 -3.53 25.67
C HIS A 470 -2.11 -2.50 26.78
N GLN A 471 -2.41 -2.87 28.03
CA GLN A 471 -2.13 -2.01 29.19
C GLN A 471 -0.64 -1.83 29.45
N PHE A 472 0.19 -2.83 29.13
CA PHE A 472 1.65 -2.74 29.26
C PHE A 472 2.23 -1.79 28.21
N ILE A 473 1.78 -1.89 26.96
CA ILE A 473 2.13 -0.98 25.86
C ILE A 473 1.71 0.46 26.19
N ASP A 474 0.49 0.67 26.71
CA ASP A 474 0.01 1.99 27.13
C ASP A 474 0.80 2.57 28.32
N GLN A 475 1.34 1.73 29.20
CA GLN A 475 2.16 2.17 30.33
C GLN A 475 3.59 2.52 29.92
N ASP A 476 4.20 1.77 29.01
CA ASP A 476 5.53 2.11 28.49
C ASP A 476 5.46 3.38 27.62
N ARG A 477 4.39 3.56 26.83
CA ARG A 477 4.14 4.81 26.10
C ARG A 477 4.01 6.04 27.01
N LYS A 478 3.48 5.87 28.23
CA LYS A 478 3.38 6.93 29.26
C LYS A 478 4.67 7.17 30.05
N LYS A 479 5.66 6.29 29.98
CA LYS A 479 6.98 6.48 30.59
C LYS A 479 7.97 7.16 29.64
N GLU A 480 7.70 7.10 28.34
CA GLU A 480 8.48 7.74 27.28
C GLU A 480 8.01 9.18 26.96
N GLU A 481 6.79 9.54 27.38
CA GLU A 481 6.30 10.93 27.53
C GLU A 481 6.84 11.57 28.82
#